data_AF-A0A6A0AAP3-F1
#
_entry.id   AF-A0A6A0AAP3-F1
#
_cell.length_a   1.000
_cell.length_b   1.000
_cell.length_c   1.000
_cell.angle_alpha   90.00
_cell.angle_beta   90.00
_cell.angle_gamma   90.00
#
_symmetry.space_group_name_H-M   'P 1'
#
loop_
_entity.id
_entity.type
_entity.pdbx_description
1 polymer ?
#
loop_
_entity_poly.entity_id
_entity_poly.type
_entity_poly.pdbx_seq_one_letter_code
_entity_poly.pdbx_strand_id
1 'polypeptide(L)' 'MAAAAETLTPVVLELGGKDAFIVCQDADISQLSQVVQVACKAAFLNCGQNCAGGERFFVHKQ' A
#
# COMPACT_ATOMS: atom_id res chain seq x y z
N MET A 1 20.28 9.88 -7.89
CA MET A 1 21.28 10.07 -6.81
C MET A 1 22.68 10.40 -7.33
N ALA A 2 23.15 9.77 -8.43
CA ALA A 2 24.49 10.04 -8.99
C ALA A 2 24.81 11.54 -9.16
N ALA A 3 23.92 12.31 -9.80
CA ALA A 3 24.10 13.75 -9.97
C ALA A 3 24.17 14.55 -8.64
N ALA A 4 23.45 14.11 -7.61
CA ALA A 4 23.46 14.77 -6.30
C ALA A 4 24.76 14.49 -5.51
N ALA A 5 25.40 13.34 -5.77
CA ALA A 5 26.64 12.94 -5.11
C ALA A 5 27.83 13.84 -5.49
N GLU A 6 27.86 14.38 -6.71
CA GLU A 6 28.92 15.27 -7.20
C GLU A 6 29.08 16.55 -6.38
N THR A 7 28.01 16.99 -5.73
CA THR A 7 27.93 18.27 -5.00
C THR A 7 27.54 18.11 -3.53
N LEU A 8 27.45 16.87 -3.04
CA LEU A 8 26.96 16.54 -1.70
C LEU A 8 25.55 17.12 -1.43
N THR A 9 24.73 17.24 -2.47
CA THR A 9 23.37 17.75 -2.35
C THR A 9 22.50 16.71 -1.63
N PRO A 10 21.87 17.06 -0.49
CA PRO A 10 20.93 16.15 0.18
C PRO A 10 19.73 15.83 -0.71
N VAL A 11 19.20 14.62 -0.60
CA VAL A 11 18.02 14.18 -1.36
C VAL A 11 16.97 13.52 -0.47
N VAL A 12 15.71 13.67 -0.88
CA VAL A 12 14.56 12.92 -0.37
C VAL A 12 13.97 12.16 -1.54
N LEU A 13 13.74 10.86 -1.37
CA LEU A 13 13.31 9.96 -2.44
C LEU A 13 12.09 9.16 -2.00
N GLU A 14 11.00 9.27 -2.76
CA GLU A 14 9.80 8.45 -2.64
C GLU A 14 9.66 7.63 -3.93
N LEU A 15 9.91 6.32 -3.85
CA LEU A 15 10.17 5.47 -5.02
C LEU A 15 9.06 4.45 -5.32
N GLY A 16 7.92 4.58 -4.65
CA GLY A 16 6.80 3.65 -4.73
C GLY A 16 6.90 2.49 -3.75
N GLY A 17 6.01 1.52 -3.93
CA GLY A 17 5.84 0.40 -3.00
C GLY A 17 5.28 -0.86 -3.67
N LYS A 18 5.05 -1.86 -2.82
CA LYS A 18 4.30 -3.07 -3.13
C LYS A 18 3.58 -3.45 -1.86
N ASP A 19 2.75 -2.57 -1.37
CA ASP A 19 2.24 -2.58 -0.01
C ASP A 19 1.25 -3.73 0.19
N ALA A 20 1.35 -4.30 1.38
CA ALA A 20 0.55 -5.45 1.78
C ALA A 20 -0.72 -4.98 2.48
N PHE A 21 -1.86 -5.48 2.01
CA PHE A 21 -3.14 -5.39 2.69
C PHE A 21 -3.37 -6.72 3.42
N ILE A 22 -3.37 -6.70 4.76
CA ILE A 22 -3.42 -7.92 5.58
C ILE A 22 -4.70 -7.92 6.40
N VAL A 23 -5.48 -8.99 6.30
CA VAL A 23 -6.65 -9.27 7.15
C VAL A 23 -6.32 -10.41 8.09
N CYS A 24 -6.17 -10.08 9.38
CA CYS A 24 -5.86 -11.03 10.45
C CYS A 24 -7.07 -11.89 10.83
N GLN A 25 -6.83 -12.98 11.58
CA GLN A 25 -7.87 -13.91 12.02
C GLN A 25 -8.93 -13.25 12.93
N ASP A 26 -8.50 -12.27 13.72
CA ASP A 26 -9.28 -11.53 14.71
C ASP A 26 -9.88 -10.23 14.16
N ALA A 27 -9.84 -10.04 12.83
CA ALA A 27 -10.50 -8.90 12.20
C ALA A 27 -11.99 -8.89 12.54
N ASP A 28 -12.48 -7.76 13.05
CA ASP A 28 -13.87 -7.59 13.47
C ASP A 28 -14.83 -7.81 12.30
N ILE A 29 -15.59 -8.90 12.37
CA ILE A 29 -16.54 -9.31 11.34
C ILE A 29 -17.64 -8.25 11.15
N SER A 30 -17.98 -7.50 12.20
CA SER A 30 -18.97 -6.42 12.09
C SER A 30 -18.51 -5.29 11.14
N GLN A 31 -17.20 -5.18 10.90
CA GLN A 31 -16.60 -4.19 10.00
C GLN A 31 -16.20 -4.76 8.64
N LEU A 32 -16.57 -6.01 8.32
CA LEU A 32 -16.14 -6.67 7.08
C LEU A 32 -16.49 -5.86 5.82
N SER A 33 -17.69 -5.26 5.79
CA SER A 33 -18.11 -4.38 4.69
C SER A 33 -17.16 -3.19 4.50
N GLN A 34 -16.68 -2.60 5.60
CA GLN A 34 -15.72 -1.50 5.56
C GLN A 34 -14.34 -1.99 5.09
N VAL A 35 -13.88 -3.15 5.57
CA VAL A 35 -12.61 -3.76 5.14
C VAL A 35 -12.62 -3.97 3.63
N VAL A 36 -13.70 -4.51 3.07
CA VAL A 36 -13.84 -4.71 1.61
C VAL A 36 -13.83 -3.37 0.86
N GLN A 37 -14.54 -2.35 1.35
CA GLN A 37 -14.52 -1.02 0.73
C GLN A 37 -13.11 -0.42 0.69
N VAL A 38 -12.39 -0.52 1.80
CA VAL A 38 -11.01 -0.02 1.91
C VAL A 38 -10.08 -0.83 1.01
N ALA A 39 -10.22 -2.15 0.93
CA ALA A 39 -9.46 -3.01 0.02
C ALA A 39 -9.68 -2.62 -1.45
N CYS A 40 -10.93 -2.43 -1.88
CA CYS A 40 -11.25 -1.99 -3.23
C CYS A 40 -10.66 -0.61 -3.54
N LYS A 41 -10.78 0.35 -2.61
CA LYS A 41 -10.18 1.67 -2.79
C LYS A 41 -8.66 1.57 -2.88
N ALA A 42 -8.02 0.80 -2.02
CA ALA A 42 -6.57 0.60 -2.03
C ALA A 42 -6.09 0.03 -3.39
N ALA A 43 -6.84 -0.91 -3.97
CA ALA A 43 -6.49 -1.53 -5.25
C ALA A 43 -6.73 -0.63 -6.47
N PHE A 44 -7.82 0.15 -6.48
CA PHE A 44 -8.34 0.77 -7.70
C PHE A 44 -8.36 2.30 -7.70
N LEU A 45 -8.07 2.95 -6.56
CA LEU A 45 -7.94 4.41 -6.54
C LEU A 45 -6.87 4.85 -7.53
N ASN A 46 -7.17 5.88 -8.33
CA ASN A 46 -6.30 6.35 -9.40
C ASN A 46 -5.89 5.24 -10.39
N CYS A 47 -6.80 4.30 -10.65
CA CYS A 47 -6.56 3.11 -11.49
C CYS A 47 -5.39 2.25 -11.00
N GLY A 48 -5.15 2.20 -9.68
CA GLY A 48 -4.05 1.46 -9.07
C GLY A 48 -2.68 2.14 -9.20
N GLN A 49 -2.61 3.32 -9.82
CA GLN A 49 -1.38 4.10 -9.93
C GLN A 49 -1.19 4.98 -8.69
N ASN A 50 -0.95 4.32 -7.55
CA ASN A 50 -0.71 4.96 -6.26
C ASN A 50 0.54 4.34 -5.63
N CYS A 51 1.48 5.16 -5.16
CA CYS A 51 2.70 4.67 -4.50
C CYS A 51 2.40 3.89 -3.21
N ALA A 52 1.27 4.19 -2.56
CA ALA A 52 0.77 3.52 -1.37
C ALA A 52 -0.55 2.78 -1.64
N GLY A 53 -0.66 2.15 -2.82
CA GLY A 53 -1.81 1.33 -3.19
C GLY A 53 -1.82 0.01 -2.42
N GLY A 54 -2.93 -0.73 -2.50
CA GLY A 54 -2.95 -2.13 -2.07
C GLY A 54 -2.57 -3.01 -3.25
N GLU A 55 -1.34 -3.53 -3.31
CA GLU A 55 -0.91 -4.38 -4.44
C GLU A 55 -0.74 -5.87 -4.09
N ARG A 56 -0.77 -6.22 -2.80
CA ARG A 56 -0.72 -7.60 -2.32
C ARG A 56 -1.74 -7.80 -1.21
N PHE A 57 -2.68 -8.73 -1.40
CA PHE A 57 -3.74 -8.99 -0.44
C PHE A 57 -3.52 -10.35 0.22
N PHE A 58 -3.40 -10.35 1.55
CA PHE A 58 -3.25 -11.55 2.37
C PHE A 58 -4.41 -11.62 3.36
N VAL A 59 -5.15 -12.72 3.33
CA VAL A 59 -6.29 -12.96 4.22
C VAL A 59 -6.04 -14.24 4.97
N HIS A 60 -6.23 -14.23 6.29
CA HIS A 60 -6.09 -15.41 7.12
C HIS A 60 -7.01 -16.54 6.61
N LYS A 61 -6.47 -17.76 6.54
CA LYS A 61 -7.23 -18.95 6.13
C LYS A 61 -8.15 -19.40 7.28
N GLN A 62 -9.37 -19.83 6.96
CA GLN A 62 -10.28 -20.43 7.93
C GLN A 62 -9.79 -21.79 8.43
#